data_AF-A0A839F6C8-F1
#
_entry.id   AF-A0A839F6C8-F1
#
_cell.length_a   1.000
_cell.length_b   1.000
_cell.length_c   1.000
_cell.angle_alpha   90.00
_cell.angle_beta   90.00
_cell.angle_gamma   90.00
#
_symmetry.space_group_name_H-M   'P 1'
#
loop_
_entity.id
_entity.type
_entity.pdbx_description
1 polymer ?
#
loop_
_entity_poly.entity_id
_entity_poly.type
_entity_poly.pdbx_seq_one_letter_code
_entity_poly.pdbx_strand_id
1 'polypeptide(L)'
;MTRTSLLRSTLVAAIALGIADAHAASWPQFGYDAAHSGFNPAEATLGAANLAQLASVYANGAALASSVDSAPVYQGGVATANGVKNLLFLLSKNGRLMAIDAANGSEVWHQSTSGPQPTTASPAIDPNLQYVYSYGVDGKVHKYAIGDGSEVTSGGWPQTISLKTSVEKGASGLTIASSGNTHHLVVVTDGYIGDGGDYQGHLVSIDLASGTQHVFNVMCSDKTIHFVLNGTPGTDDCAGRQSGIWGRGGATWSAATNRVYIATGNGTFNANTGGFDWGDSVLALAADGTGAGNGLPLDSYTPSNFQSLQNGDTDLGSVSMAILPVPVGSTVAHLGMQAGKDGKLRLIDLDDMSGQGGPAHVGGEIQLIDVPQGGNGFPGDRMREQPAVWVNPSDHSTWVFAGNGSGLSGLQLGLDGSNHPALTMRWSRTGSSNASTSPIVANGVLYHAGPCADGGICVTAHDPLSGDVLWSSPHIGNVHWQSPILVDGALYVTDNNGKLWKFALPAGDVIFRNGFDGAVR
;
A
#
# COMPACT_ATOMS: atom_id res chain seq x y z
N MET A 1 -45.01 13.41 -66.53
CA MET A 1 -43.69 13.38 -65.87
C MET A 1 -43.84 13.98 -64.49
N THR A 2 -44.16 13.12 -63.52
CA THR A 2 -44.38 13.45 -62.10
C THR A 2 -43.06 13.31 -61.35
N ARG A 3 -42.60 14.38 -60.69
CA ARG A 3 -41.44 14.34 -59.79
C ARG A 3 -41.93 14.23 -58.34
N THR A 4 -41.68 13.08 -57.75
CA THR A 4 -41.84 12.77 -56.32
C THR A 4 -40.69 13.39 -55.53
N SER A 5 -40.99 14.23 -54.53
CA SER A 5 -40.01 14.67 -53.53
C SER A 5 -40.19 13.85 -52.24
N LEU A 6 -39.19 13.04 -51.88
CA LEU A 6 -39.11 12.40 -50.57
C LEU A 6 -38.64 13.43 -49.53
N LEU A 7 -39.48 13.72 -48.53
CA LEU A 7 -39.03 14.33 -47.28
C LEU A 7 -38.28 13.27 -46.46
N ARG A 8 -37.00 13.51 -46.17
CA ARG A 8 -36.23 12.77 -45.16
C ARG A 8 -36.34 13.50 -43.82
N SER A 9 -37.09 12.94 -42.90
CA SER A 9 -37.12 13.34 -41.49
C SER A 9 -35.77 12.97 -40.85
N THR A 10 -34.99 13.97 -40.42
CA THR A 10 -33.76 13.76 -39.66
C THR A 10 -34.11 13.84 -38.17
N LEU A 11 -34.01 12.72 -37.47
CA LEU A 11 -34.14 12.65 -36.02
C LEU A 11 -32.81 13.13 -35.42
N VAL A 12 -32.78 14.32 -34.83
CA VAL A 12 -31.63 14.80 -34.05
C VAL A 12 -31.77 14.20 -32.64
N ALA A 13 -30.97 13.16 -32.36
CA ALA A 13 -30.78 12.68 -31.00
C ALA A 13 -29.89 13.69 -30.26
N ALA A 14 -30.45 14.38 -29.29
CA ALA A 14 -29.67 15.19 -28.35
C ALA A 14 -28.89 14.23 -27.44
N ILE A 15 -27.60 14.03 -27.75
CA ILE A 15 -26.66 13.40 -26.81
C ILE A 15 -26.36 14.45 -25.76
N ALA A 16 -26.99 14.33 -24.58
CA ALA A 16 -26.54 15.01 -23.39
C ALA A 16 -25.21 14.37 -22.97
N LEU A 17 -24.10 14.90 -23.47
CA LEU A 17 -22.78 14.67 -22.90
C LEU A 17 -22.76 15.40 -21.55
N GLY A 18 -23.16 14.70 -20.50
CA GLY A 18 -22.76 15.08 -19.15
C GLY A 18 -21.24 15.04 -19.12
N ILE A 19 -20.61 16.19 -18.90
CA ILE A 19 -19.19 16.27 -18.59
C ILE A 19 -19.09 15.71 -17.16
N ALA A 20 -18.93 14.40 -17.03
CA ALA A 20 -18.42 13.85 -15.78
C ALA A 20 -16.98 14.34 -15.69
N ASP A 21 -16.68 15.16 -14.68
CA ASP A 21 -15.30 15.43 -14.32
C ASP A 21 -14.61 14.07 -14.15
N ALA A 22 -13.48 13.89 -14.85
CA ALA A 22 -12.74 12.64 -14.83
C ALA A 22 -12.04 12.49 -13.48
N HIS A 23 -12.79 12.09 -12.45
CA HIS A 23 -12.25 11.74 -11.15
C HIS A 23 -11.55 10.38 -11.22
N ALA A 24 -10.52 10.17 -10.40
CA ALA A 24 -10.01 8.85 -10.12
C ALA A 24 -11.14 7.97 -9.56
N ALA A 25 -11.66 7.03 -10.35
CA ALA A 25 -12.78 6.19 -9.94
C ALA A 25 -12.38 5.04 -9.00
N SER A 26 -11.09 4.88 -8.68
CA SER A 26 -10.59 3.74 -7.91
C SER A 26 -9.33 4.08 -7.11
N TRP A 27 -9.21 3.44 -5.95
CA TRP A 27 -7.99 3.29 -5.16
C TRP A 27 -7.88 1.80 -4.85
N PRO A 28 -7.33 0.99 -5.78
CA PRO A 28 -7.59 -0.45 -5.80
C PRO A 28 -6.85 -1.23 -4.70
N GLN A 29 -5.76 -0.71 -4.16
CA GLN A 29 -4.93 -1.41 -3.17
C GLN A 29 -4.22 -0.41 -2.26
N PHE A 30 -3.53 -0.92 -1.23
CA PHE A 30 -2.74 -0.07 -0.34
C PHE A 30 -1.82 0.85 -1.16
N GLY A 31 -1.64 2.10 -0.75
CA GLY A 31 -0.72 3.02 -1.46
C GLY A 31 -1.06 3.27 -2.94
N TYR A 32 -2.32 3.12 -3.35
CA TYR A 32 -2.87 3.40 -4.68
C TYR A 32 -2.47 2.41 -5.79
N ASP A 33 -1.18 2.12 -5.95
CA ASP A 33 -0.64 1.30 -7.03
C ASP A 33 0.13 0.06 -6.53
N ALA A 34 0.65 -0.73 -7.48
CA ALA A 34 1.42 -1.94 -7.23
C ALA A 34 2.83 -1.69 -6.66
N ALA A 35 3.35 -0.48 -6.80
CA ALA A 35 4.56 -0.05 -6.09
C ALA A 35 4.25 0.47 -4.67
N HIS A 36 2.96 0.58 -4.31
CA HIS A 36 2.47 1.17 -3.08
C HIS A 36 3.02 2.58 -2.85
N SER A 37 3.08 3.39 -3.92
CA SER A 37 3.71 4.71 -3.92
C SER A 37 3.03 5.74 -3.03
N GLY A 38 1.77 5.50 -2.63
CA GLY A 38 0.97 6.48 -1.90
C GLY A 38 0.61 7.70 -2.75
N PHE A 39 0.84 7.68 -4.06
CA PHE A 39 0.56 8.80 -4.95
C PHE A 39 -0.64 8.51 -5.86
N ASN A 40 -1.68 9.34 -5.76
CA ASN A 40 -2.80 9.35 -6.70
C ASN A 40 -2.63 10.48 -7.73
N PRO A 41 -2.17 10.17 -8.97
CA PRO A 41 -2.01 11.15 -10.03
C PRO A 41 -3.34 11.57 -10.69
N ALA A 42 -4.44 10.87 -10.43
CA ALA A 42 -5.73 11.11 -11.06
C ALA A 42 -6.68 11.98 -10.22
N GLU A 43 -6.30 12.37 -9.01
CA GLU A 43 -7.04 13.38 -8.24
C GLU A 43 -6.79 14.77 -8.81
N ALA A 44 -7.87 15.49 -9.13
CA ALA A 44 -7.82 16.86 -9.63
C ALA A 44 -8.80 17.82 -8.92
N THR A 45 -9.63 17.31 -8.00
CA THR A 45 -10.69 18.06 -7.32
C THR A 45 -10.20 18.67 -6.03
N LEU A 46 -9.68 17.87 -5.10
CA LEU A 46 -9.13 18.38 -3.84
C LEU A 46 -7.67 18.75 -4.02
N GLY A 47 -7.32 20.00 -3.70
CA GLY A 47 -5.95 20.50 -3.78
C GLY A 47 -5.80 21.79 -2.98
N ALA A 48 -4.60 22.36 -2.95
CA ALA A 48 -4.27 23.50 -2.08
C ALA A 48 -5.28 24.67 -2.14
N ALA A 49 -5.89 24.91 -3.30
CA ALA A 49 -6.84 26.00 -3.52
C ALA A 49 -8.18 25.86 -2.76
N ASN A 50 -8.55 24.66 -2.32
CA ASN A 50 -9.87 24.42 -1.72
C ASN A 50 -9.85 23.61 -0.41
N LEU A 51 -8.68 23.25 0.13
CA LEU A 51 -8.56 22.53 1.40
C LEU A 51 -9.26 23.22 2.57
N ALA A 52 -9.21 24.55 2.63
CA ALA A 52 -9.86 25.33 3.68
C ALA A 52 -11.39 25.19 3.71
N GLN A 53 -11.99 24.63 2.64
CA GLN A 53 -13.42 24.39 2.54
C GLN A 53 -13.81 22.97 2.98
N LEU A 54 -12.85 22.06 3.19
CA LEU A 54 -13.14 20.69 3.58
C LEU A 54 -13.90 20.62 4.91
N ALA A 55 -14.94 19.80 4.93
CA ALA A 55 -15.74 19.51 6.11
C ALA A 55 -15.84 18.00 6.34
N SER A 56 -16.04 17.61 7.61
CA SER A 56 -16.39 16.22 7.91
C SER A 56 -17.77 15.91 7.34
N VAL A 57 -17.85 14.89 6.49
CA VAL A 57 -19.12 14.39 5.94
C VAL A 57 -19.82 13.50 6.96
N TYR A 58 -19.04 12.71 7.70
CA TYR A 58 -19.55 11.88 8.79
C TYR A 58 -19.36 12.63 10.11
N ALA A 59 -20.42 13.28 10.59
CA ALA A 59 -20.36 14.25 11.70
C ALA A 59 -19.51 13.80 12.92
N ASN A 60 -19.50 12.50 13.26
CA ASN A 60 -18.68 11.92 14.35
C ASN A 60 -17.94 10.64 13.92
N GLY A 61 -17.58 10.54 12.64
CA GLY A 61 -17.09 9.31 12.03
C GLY A 61 -18.17 8.24 11.90
N ALA A 62 -18.19 7.56 10.75
CA ALA A 62 -19.04 6.39 10.54
C ALA A 62 -18.57 5.25 11.44
N ALA A 63 -19.49 4.62 12.17
CA ALA A 63 -19.15 3.50 13.04
C ALA A 63 -18.86 2.25 12.20
N LEU A 64 -17.71 1.62 12.45
CA LEU A 64 -17.36 0.32 11.91
C LEU A 64 -17.68 -0.76 12.94
N ALA A 65 -18.03 -1.95 12.47
CA ALA A 65 -18.34 -3.09 13.34
C ALA A 65 -17.12 -3.58 14.15
N SER A 66 -15.90 -3.25 13.71
CA SER A 66 -14.64 -3.63 14.35
C SER A 66 -13.51 -2.69 13.88
N SER A 67 -12.45 -2.59 14.69
CA SER A 67 -11.30 -1.72 14.40
C SER A 67 -10.53 -2.20 13.17
N VAL A 68 -10.13 -1.25 12.31
CA VAL A 68 -9.30 -1.46 11.11
C VAL A 68 -7.95 -0.82 11.38
N ASP A 69 -6.87 -1.51 11.03
CA ASP A 69 -5.47 -1.06 11.28
C ASP A 69 -4.66 -1.14 10.01
N SER A 70 -5.29 -0.65 8.94
CA SER A 70 -4.84 -0.69 7.55
C SER A 70 -5.59 0.38 6.77
N ALA A 71 -5.23 0.59 5.50
CA ALA A 71 -5.92 1.53 4.62
C ALA A 71 -7.14 0.87 3.97
N PRO A 72 -8.26 1.61 3.77
CA PRO A 72 -9.32 1.16 2.88
C PRO A 72 -8.86 1.11 1.42
N VAL A 73 -9.58 0.36 0.60
CA VAL A 73 -9.55 0.46 -0.87
C VAL A 73 -10.89 0.94 -1.37
N TYR A 74 -10.93 1.59 -2.54
CA TYR A 74 -12.11 2.30 -3.03
C TYR A 74 -12.45 1.92 -4.46
N GLN A 75 -13.74 1.77 -4.75
CA GLN A 75 -14.25 1.71 -6.12
C GLN A 75 -15.53 2.55 -6.25
N GLY A 76 -15.53 3.47 -7.20
CA GLY A 76 -16.70 4.24 -7.62
C GLY A 76 -17.58 3.47 -8.60
N GLY A 77 -18.88 3.80 -8.65
CA GLY A 77 -19.79 3.29 -9.68
C GLY A 77 -20.15 1.81 -9.57
N VAL A 78 -20.09 1.22 -8.38
CA VAL A 78 -20.38 -0.19 -8.14
C VAL A 78 -21.88 -0.45 -8.18
N ALA A 79 -22.32 -1.37 -9.03
CA ALA A 79 -23.70 -1.82 -9.04
C ALA A 79 -24.01 -2.67 -7.79
N THR A 80 -25.03 -2.29 -7.03
CA THR A 80 -25.54 -3.03 -5.86
C THR A 80 -27.03 -3.27 -5.99
N ALA A 81 -27.60 -4.13 -5.15
CA ALA A 81 -29.06 -4.34 -5.09
C ALA A 81 -29.85 -3.05 -4.81
N ASN A 82 -29.19 -2.05 -4.19
CA ASN A 82 -29.78 -0.75 -3.84
C ASN A 82 -29.30 0.38 -4.76
N GLY A 83 -28.95 0.05 -6.01
CA GLY A 83 -28.49 1.00 -7.02
C GLY A 83 -26.97 1.13 -7.08
N VAL A 84 -26.50 2.08 -7.88
CA VAL A 84 -25.07 2.35 -8.06
C VAL A 84 -24.53 3.10 -6.84
N LYS A 85 -23.42 2.63 -6.27
CA LYS A 85 -22.76 3.20 -5.09
C LYS A 85 -21.26 3.34 -5.30
N ASN A 86 -20.67 4.25 -4.54
CA ASN A 86 -19.23 4.31 -4.37
C ASN A 86 -18.90 3.57 -3.07
N LEU A 87 -18.03 2.56 -3.14
CA LEU A 87 -17.77 1.66 -2.02
C LEU A 87 -16.33 1.74 -1.55
N LEU A 88 -16.16 1.74 -0.23
CA LEU A 88 -14.90 1.47 0.45
C LEU A 88 -14.91 0.04 0.96
N PHE A 89 -13.82 -0.70 0.76
CA PHE A 89 -13.62 -2.04 1.33
C PHE A 89 -12.57 -1.98 2.43
N LEU A 90 -12.91 -2.47 3.62
CA LEU A 90 -12.06 -2.44 4.80
C LEU A 90 -12.01 -3.80 5.48
N LEU A 91 -10.80 -4.25 5.82
CA LEU A 91 -10.60 -5.47 6.61
C LEU A 91 -10.30 -5.09 8.06
N SER A 92 -11.17 -5.50 8.98
CA SER A 92 -10.94 -5.29 10.41
C SER A 92 -10.07 -6.38 11.01
N LYS A 93 -9.46 -6.09 12.17
CA LYS A 93 -8.49 -6.97 12.84
C LYS A 93 -9.00 -8.39 13.08
N ASN A 94 -10.30 -8.57 13.30
CA ASN A 94 -10.93 -9.86 13.54
C ASN A 94 -11.32 -10.63 12.26
N GLY A 95 -10.83 -10.24 11.08
CA GLY A 95 -11.08 -10.96 9.83
C GLY A 95 -12.44 -10.71 9.19
N ARG A 96 -13.06 -9.56 9.50
CA ARG A 96 -14.29 -9.10 8.86
C ARG A 96 -13.97 -8.09 7.75
N LEU A 97 -14.30 -8.45 6.52
CA LEU A 97 -14.32 -7.55 5.38
C LEU A 97 -15.66 -6.81 5.35
N MET A 98 -15.62 -5.48 5.23
CA MET A 98 -16.80 -4.62 5.17
C MET A 98 -16.78 -3.80 3.89
N ALA A 99 -17.92 -3.73 3.20
CA ALA A 99 -18.15 -2.75 2.14
C ALA A 99 -18.99 -1.60 2.69
N ILE A 100 -18.45 -0.39 2.68
CA ILE A 100 -19.06 0.81 3.24
C ILE A 100 -19.44 1.75 2.09
N ASP A 101 -20.68 2.25 2.10
CA ASP A 101 -21.14 3.30 1.19
C ASP A 101 -20.41 4.60 1.51
N ALA A 102 -19.63 5.09 0.54
CA ALA A 102 -18.81 6.28 0.67
C ALA A 102 -19.62 7.57 0.76
N ALA A 103 -20.93 7.56 0.48
CA ALA A 103 -21.80 8.73 0.60
C ALA A 103 -22.18 9.02 2.06
N ASN A 104 -22.51 7.98 2.83
CA ASN A 104 -23.12 8.12 4.15
C ASN A 104 -22.46 7.28 5.26
N GLY A 105 -21.46 6.46 4.92
CA GLY A 105 -20.74 5.63 5.87
C GLY A 105 -21.49 4.38 6.34
N SER A 106 -22.63 4.03 5.72
CA SER A 106 -23.38 2.82 6.06
C SER A 106 -22.72 1.56 5.48
N GLU A 107 -22.75 0.46 6.23
CA GLU A 107 -22.33 -0.84 5.73
C GLU A 107 -23.36 -1.37 4.71
N VAL A 108 -22.90 -1.69 3.51
CA VAL A 108 -23.72 -2.25 2.41
C VAL A 108 -23.77 -3.77 2.52
N TRP A 109 -22.60 -4.39 2.74
CA TRP A 109 -22.46 -5.83 2.99
C TRP A 109 -21.17 -6.08 3.77
N HIS A 110 -21.05 -7.29 4.33
CA HIS A 110 -19.82 -7.76 4.97
C HIS A 110 -19.64 -9.26 4.79
N GLN A 111 -18.41 -9.73 4.99
CA GLN A 111 -18.08 -11.14 5.16
C GLN A 111 -17.12 -11.30 6.33
N SER A 112 -17.25 -12.41 7.06
CA SER A 112 -16.43 -12.67 8.25
C SER A 112 -15.79 -14.05 8.13
N THR A 113 -14.50 -14.12 8.44
CA THR A 113 -13.77 -15.38 8.63
C THR A 113 -13.64 -15.67 10.12
N SER A 114 -13.28 -16.91 10.46
CA SER A 114 -13.11 -17.33 11.85
C SER A 114 -11.74 -17.96 12.04
N GLY A 115 -11.01 -17.49 13.05
CA GLY A 115 -9.64 -17.88 13.29
C GLY A 115 -9.16 -17.41 14.65
N PRO A 116 -8.01 -17.93 15.12
CA PRO A 116 -7.60 -17.76 16.51
C PRO A 116 -7.04 -16.37 16.83
N GLN A 117 -6.65 -15.59 15.81
CA GLN A 117 -5.75 -14.44 15.99
C GLN A 117 -6.00 -13.34 14.93
N PRO A 118 -5.56 -12.08 15.16
CA PRO A 118 -5.94 -10.94 14.33
C PRO A 118 -5.07 -10.69 13.09
N THR A 119 -5.63 -10.05 12.07
CA THR A 119 -4.91 -9.56 10.87
C THR A 119 -4.72 -8.03 10.91
N THR A 120 -3.74 -7.52 10.17
CA THR A 120 -3.57 -6.08 9.89
C THR A 120 -3.50 -5.78 8.39
N ALA A 121 -3.89 -6.74 7.55
CA ALA A 121 -3.80 -6.62 6.10
C ALA A 121 -4.78 -5.58 5.54
N SER A 122 -4.45 -5.04 4.36
CA SER A 122 -5.38 -4.27 3.52
C SER A 122 -5.87 -5.13 2.36
N PRO A 123 -7.17 -5.08 2.02
CA PRO A 123 -7.70 -5.78 0.84
C PRO A 123 -7.14 -5.19 -0.47
N ALA A 124 -7.40 -5.87 -1.59
CA ALA A 124 -7.10 -5.38 -2.94
C ALA A 124 -8.25 -5.66 -3.91
N ILE A 125 -8.58 -4.71 -4.77
CA ILE A 125 -9.58 -4.84 -5.84
C ILE A 125 -8.89 -5.42 -7.07
N ASP A 126 -9.57 -6.32 -7.77
CA ASP A 126 -9.03 -6.99 -8.93
C ASP A 126 -8.94 -6.07 -10.17
N PRO A 127 -8.06 -6.34 -11.15
CA PRO A 127 -7.85 -5.44 -12.29
C PRO A 127 -9.09 -5.18 -13.17
N ASN A 128 -10.07 -6.07 -13.17
CA ASN A 128 -11.32 -5.91 -13.92
C ASN A 128 -12.46 -5.26 -13.10
N LEU A 129 -12.17 -4.90 -11.84
CA LEU A 129 -13.07 -4.19 -10.93
C LEU A 129 -14.37 -4.94 -10.65
N GLN A 130 -14.34 -6.27 -10.60
CA GLN A 130 -15.50 -7.11 -10.26
C GLN A 130 -15.37 -7.74 -8.88
N TYR A 131 -14.16 -7.89 -8.35
CA TYR A 131 -13.89 -8.60 -7.11
C TYR A 131 -12.98 -7.81 -6.18
N VAL A 132 -13.15 -8.07 -4.89
CA VAL A 132 -12.22 -7.67 -3.84
C VAL A 132 -11.64 -8.92 -3.19
N TYR A 133 -10.31 -8.93 -3.04
CA TYR A 133 -9.54 -9.94 -2.34
C TYR A 133 -9.28 -9.48 -0.91
N SER A 134 -9.47 -10.39 0.05
CA SER A 134 -9.23 -10.10 1.46
C SER A 134 -8.62 -11.31 2.16
N TYR A 135 -7.60 -11.05 2.98
CA TYR A 135 -7.08 -12.05 3.90
C TYR A 135 -8.13 -12.40 4.95
N GLY A 136 -8.22 -13.68 5.29
CA GLY A 136 -9.06 -14.26 6.32
C GLY A 136 -8.22 -14.74 7.50
N VAL A 137 -8.73 -14.55 8.72
CA VAL A 137 -8.03 -15.03 9.93
C VAL A 137 -8.00 -16.56 10.05
N ASP A 138 -8.67 -17.25 9.12
CA ASP A 138 -8.61 -18.70 8.91
C ASP A 138 -7.38 -19.14 8.08
N GLY A 139 -6.47 -18.22 7.73
CA GLY A 139 -5.22 -18.51 7.00
C GLY A 139 -5.34 -18.50 5.49
N LYS A 140 -6.45 -17.97 4.95
CA LYS A 140 -6.75 -17.98 3.51
C LYS A 140 -6.90 -16.57 2.97
N VAL A 141 -6.88 -16.45 1.65
CA VAL A 141 -7.37 -15.27 0.94
C VAL A 141 -8.66 -15.62 0.22
N HIS A 142 -9.64 -14.74 0.38
CA HIS A 142 -10.99 -14.91 -0.15
C HIS A 142 -11.25 -13.90 -1.27
N LYS A 143 -12.15 -14.27 -2.18
CA LYS A 143 -12.54 -13.47 -3.34
C LYS A 143 -14.04 -13.22 -3.28
N TYR A 144 -14.42 -11.95 -3.18
CA TYR A 144 -15.83 -11.54 -3.05
C TYR A 144 -16.23 -10.59 -4.17
N ALA A 145 -17.44 -10.75 -4.71
CA ALA A 145 -17.97 -9.79 -5.68
C ALA A 145 -18.15 -8.42 -5.01
N ILE A 146 -17.69 -7.35 -5.65
CA ILE A 146 -17.69 -6.01 -5.02
C ILE A 146 -19.09 -5.46 -4.73
N GLY A 147 -20.10 -5.88 -5.50
CA GLY A 147 -21.46 -5.33 -5.44
C GLY A 147 -22.34 -5.86 -4.30
N ASP A 148 -22.14 -7.11 -3.90
CA ASP A 148 -23.00 -7.80 -2.92
C ASP A 148 -22.25 -8.66 -1.90
N GLY A 149 -20.93 -8.79 -2.03
CA GLY A 149 -20.10 -9.58 -1.12
C GLY A 149 -20.26 -11.08 -1.29
N SER A 150 -20.89 -11.56 -2.37
CA SER A 150 -20.97 -12.99 -2.65
C SER A 150 -19.57 -13.60 -2.84
N GLU A 151 -19.29 -14.68 -2.12
CA GLU A 151 -17.99 -15.35 -2.16
C GLU A 151 -17.87 -16.29 -3.36
N VAL A 152 -16.74 -16.23 -4.04
CA VAL A 152 -16.35 -17.22 -5.04
C VAL A 152 -15.81 -18.46 -4.31
N THR A 153 -16.49 -19.59 -4.45
CA THR A 153 -16.14 -20.87 -3.82
C THR A 153 -15.74 -21.96 -4.83
N SER A 154 -15.54 -21.57 -6.09
CA SER A 154 -15.09 -22.44 -7.19
C SER A 154 -13.70 -22.04 -7.66
N GLY A 155 -13.07 -22.85 -8.53
CA GLY A 155 -11.75 -22.52 -9.09
C GLY A 155 -10.63 -22.45 -8.05
N GLY A 156 -10.73 -23.25 -6.98
CA GLY A 156 -9.75 -23.30 -5.90
C GLY A 156 -9.93 -22.25 -4.80
N TRP A 157 -10.92 -21.37 -4.90
CA TRP A 157 -11.20 -20.36 -3.87
C TRP A 157 -12.03 -20.93 -2.70
N PRO A 158 -11.79 -20.45 -1.46
CA PRO A 158 -10.70 -19.56 -1.04
C PRO A 158 -9.33 -20.25 -1.04
N GLN A 159 -8.28 -19.46 -1.28
CA GLN A 159 -6.92 -19.93 -1.54
C GLN A 159 -6.08 -19.92 -0.25
N THR A 160 -5.36 -21.01 0.04
CA THR A 160 -4.53 -21.13 1.24
C THR A 160 -3.35 -20.16 1.18
N ILE A 161 -3.11 -19.45 2.28
CA ILE A 161 -1.93 -18.60 2.48
C ILE A 161 -1.02 -19.22 3.54
N SER A 162 -1.55 -19.51 4.72
CA SER A 162 -0.80 -20.12 5.82
C SER A 162 -1.55 -21.31 6.41
N LEU A 163 -0.79 -22.36 6.75
CA LEU A 163 -1.27 -23.49 7.56
C LEU A 163 -0.89 -23.34 9.05
N LYS A 164 -0.16 -22.29 9.43
CA LYS A 164 0.29 -22.01 10.80
C LYS A 164 -0.52 -20.87 11.41
N THR A 165 -1.84 -20.92 11.25
CA THR A 165 -2.78 -19.83 11.59
C THR A 165 -2.80 -19.39 13.05
N SER A 166 -2.17 -20.12 13.97
CA SER A 166 -2.00 -19.71 15.37
C SER A 166 -0.78 -18.84 15.62
N VAL A 167 0.17 -18.79 14.69
CA VAL A 167 1.45 -18.07 14.81
C VAL A 167 1.72 -17.12 13.64
N GLU A 168 1.13 -17.34 12.47
CA GLU A 168 1.26 -16.51 11.27
C GLU A 168 -0.03 -15.77 10.90
N LYS A 169 0.12 -14.52 10.44
CA LYS A 169 -0.95 -13.66 9.94
C LYS A 169 -0.61 -13.04 8.58
N GLY A 170 -1.64 -12.61 7.85
CA GLY A 170 -1.50 -11.57 6.85
C GLY A 170 -1.40 -10.21 7.53
N ALA A 171 -0.26 -9.53 7.40
CA ALA A 171 0.02 -8.27 8.11
C ALA A 171 -0.08 -7.02 7.23
N SER A 172 0.06 -7.18 5.92
CA SER A 172 0.39 -6.11 4.99
C SER A 172 -0.65 -5.96 3.88
N GLY A 173 -0.52 -4.93 3.05
CA GLY A 173 -1.34 -4.79 1.84
C GLY A 173 -1.24 -6.01 0.93
N LEU A 174 -2.38 -6.45 0.40
CA LEU A 174 -2.42 -7.37 -0.73
C LEU A 174 -2.02 -6.62 -2.00
N THR A 175 -1.22 -7.26 -2.85
CA THR A 175 -0.62 -6.62 -4.03
C THR A 175 -1.02 -7.35 -5.30
N ILE A 176 -1.42 -6.60 -6.34
CA ILE A 176 -1.62 -7.17 -7.67
C ILE A 176 -0.38 -6.90 -8.54
N ALA A 177 0.39 -7.93 -8.85
CA ALA A 177 1.53 -7.88 -9.78
C ALA A 177 1.06 -8.23 -11.20
N SER A 178 1.36 -7.40 -12.20
CA SER A 178 0.81 -7.53 -13.55
C SER A 178 1.90 -7.59 -14.62
N SER A 179 2.29 -8.79 -15.05
CA SER A 179 3.28 -8.99 -16.12
C SER A 179 2.57 -9.22 -17.45
N GLY A 180 2.46 -8.17 -18.27
CA GLY A 180 1.68 -8.22 -19.51
C GLY A 180 0.19 -8.39 -19.21
N ASN A 181 -0.41 -9.47 -19.71
CA ASN A 181 -1.83 -9.79 -19.46
C ASN A 181 -2.04 -10.79 -18.30
N THR A 182 -0.96 -11.18 -17.63
CA THR A 182 -1.04 -12.08 -16.48
C THR A 182 -1.02 -11.26 -15.20
N HIS A 183 -1.97 -11.58 -14.31
CA HIS A 183 -2.12 -10.90 -13.03
C HIS A 183 -1.97 -11.90 -11.89
N HIS A 184 -1.09 -11.61 -10.95
CA HIS A 184 -0.91 -12.39 -9.74
C HIS A 184 -1.33 -11.58 -8.52
N LEU A 185 -2.16 -12.18 -7.67
CA LEU A 185 -2.36 -11.69 -6.31
C LEU A 185 -1.21 -12.18 -5.45
N VAL A 186 -0.53 -11.26 -4.79
CA VAL A 186 0.61 -11.53 -3.91
C VAL A 186 0.18 -11.23 -2.47
N VAL A 187 0.36 -12.22 -1.60
CA VAL A 187 0.05 -12.15 -0.18
C VAL A 187 1.29 -12.55 0.60
N VAL A 188 1.61 -11.79 1.64
CA VAL A 188 2.80 -12.02 2.48
C VAL A 188 2.41 -12.23 3.94
N THR A 189 3.25 -12.95 4.67
CA THR A 189 2.99 -13.33 6.06
C THR A 189 4.04 -12.82 7.03
N ASP A 190 3.60 -12.73 8.28
CA ASP A 190 4.33 -12.25 9.46
C ASP A 190 3.84 -13.04 10.69
N GLY A 191 4.58 -12.98 11.79
CA GLY A 191 4.11 -13.42 13.09
C GLY A 191 2.98 -12.54 13.64
N TYR A 192 2.18 -13.06 14.57
CA TYR A 192 1.06 -12.28 15.12
C TYR A 192 1.49 -11.06 15.96
N ILE A 193 2.17 -11.31 17.08
CA ILE A 193 2.54 -10.28 18.06
C ILE A 193 3.99 -10.51 18.46
N GLY A 194 4.88 -9.71 17.89
CA GLY A 194 6.33 -9.85 18.06
C GLY A 194 6.84 -11.20 17.55
N ASP A 195 8.03 -11.57 18.01
CA ASP A 195 8.73 -12.79 17.59
C ASP A 195 8.24 -14.09 18.25
N GLY A 196 6.98 -14.12 18.64
CA GLY A 196 6.41 -15.24 19.37
C GLY A 196 6.06 -16.43 18.47
N GLY A 197 6.57 -17.61 18.84
CA GLY A 197 6.14 -18.88 18.26
C GLY A 197 7.01 -19.34 17.09
N ASP A 198 6.43 -20.23 16.30
CA ASP A 198 7.11 -20.94 15.20
C ASP A 198 6.56 -20.44 13.87
N TYR A 199 6.86 -19.19 13.54
CA TYR A 199 6.42 -18.56 12.28
C TYR A 199 7.61 -18.43 11.31
N GLN A 200 7.32 -18.49 10.02
CA GLN A 200 8.30 -18.22 8.96
C GLN A 200 7.66 -17.27 7.96
N GLY A 201 8.26 -16.09 7.77
CA GLY A 201 7.84 -15.16 6.73
C GLY A 201 7.84 -15.84 5.36
N HIS A 202 6.78 -15.64 4.59
CA HIS A 202 6.69 -16.19 3.24
C HIS A 202 5.75 -15.37 2.38
N LEU A 203 5.94 -15.54 1.08
CA LEU A 203 5.08 -14.99 0.04
C LEU A 203 4.29 -16.12 -0.61
N VAL A 204 3.02 -15.89 -0.84
CA VAL A 204 2.16 -16.72 -1.69
C VAL A 204 1.66 -15.85 -2.84
N SER A 205 1.93 -16.28 -4.07
CA SER A 205 1.36 -15.68 -5.27
C SER A 205 0.27 -16.58 -5.83
N ILE A 206 -0.79 -15.98 -6.38
CA ILE A 206 -1.91 -16.69 -7.00
C ILE A 206 -2.14 -16.07 -8.37
N ASP A 207 -1.97 -16.84 -9.45
CA ASP A 207 -2.45 -16.45 -10.78
C ASP A 207 -3.98 -16.28 -10.76
N LEU A 208 -4.46 -15.08 -11.07
CA LEU A 208 -5.88 -14.75 -10.99
C LEU A 208 -6.75 -15.43 -12.05
N ALA A 209 -6.16 -15.89 -13.16
CA ALA A 209 -6.86 -16.59 -14.22
C ALA A 209 -6.96 -18.09 -13.96
N SER A 210 -5.87 -18.70 -13.50
CA SER A 210 -5.77 -20.17 -13.33
C SER A 210 -5.97 -20.66 -11.89
N GLY A 211 -5.74 -19.79 -10.90
CA GLY A 211 -5.67 -20.17 -9.48
C GLY A 211 -4.38 -20.92 -9.11
N THR A 212 -3.41 -21.01 -10.02
CA THR A 212 -2.10 -21.61 -9.71
C THR A 212 -1.38 -20.79 -8.64
N GLN A 213 -0.84 -21.48 -7.65
CA GLN A 213 -0.09 -20.87 -6.56
C GLN A 213 1.41 -21.13 -6.64
N HIS A 214 2.20 -20.15 -6.18
CA HIS A 214 3.60 -20.35 -5.80
C HIS A 214 3.83 -19.87 -4.37
N VAL A 215 4.70 -20.58 -3.66
CA VAL A 215 5.13 -20.23 -2.29
C VAL A 215 6.63 -19.99 -2.30
N PHE A 216 7.05 -18.85 -1.78
CA PHE A 216 8.45 -18.53 -1.50
C PHE A 216 8.62 -18.31 -0.01
N ASN A 217 9.25 -19.28 0.68
CA ASN A 217 9.62 -19.14 2.07
C ASN A 217 10.91 -18.35 2.20
N VAL A 218 11.00 -17.42 3.14
CA VAL A 218 12.26 -16.64 3.34
C VAL A 218 13.21 -17.32 4.31
N MET A 219 12.72 -18.30 5.06
CA MET A 219 13.51 -19.25 5.85
C MET A 219 13.40 -20.62 5.19
N CYS A 220 14.52 -21.32 4.97
CA CYS A 220 14.56 -22.52 4.13
C CYS A 220 13.94 -22.28 2.74
N SER A 221 14.39 -21.24 2.03
CA SER A 221 13.86 -20.85 0.73
C SER A 221 13.98 -21.91 -0.38
N ASP A 222 14.78 -22.96 -0.17
CA ASP A 222 14.84 -24.16 -1.01
C ASP A 222 13.56 -25.03 -0.94
N LYS A 223 12.63 -24.69 -0.03
CA LYS A 223 11.32 -25.34 0.12
C LYS A 223 10.22 -24.40 -0.35
N THR A 224 9.52 -24.78 -1.42
CA THR A 224 8.40 -24.02 -1.99
C THR A 224 7.05 -24.64 -1.63
N ILE A 225 6.80 -24.80 -0.34
CA ILE A 225 5.58 -25.42 0.22
C ILE A 225 5.02 -24.55 1.34
N HIS A 226 3.73 -24.70 1.65
CA HIS A 226 3.21 -24.19 2.91
C HIS A 226 3.73 -25.05 4.06
N PHE A 227 4.49 -24.45 4.98
CA PHE A 227 4.90 -25.13 6.19
C PHE A 227 3.72 -25.40 7.11
N VAL A 228 3.79 -26.49 7.87
CA VAL A 228 2.74 -26.90 8.81
C VAL A 228 3.14 -26.63 10.25
N LEU A 229 2.17 -26.34 11.09
CA LEU A 229 2.41 -26.11 12.51
C LEU A 229 2.90 -27.40 13.19
N ASN A 230 4.03 -27.31 13.91
CA ASN A 230 4.71 -28.47 14.50
C ASN A 230 5.15 -29.53 13.46
N GLY A 231 5.53 -29.08 12.26
CA GLY A 231 6.09 -29.97 11.24
C GLY A 231 7.48 -30.47 11.61
N THR A 232 8.07 -31.25 10.71
CA THR A 232 9.42 -31.78 10.83
C THR A 232 10.39 -30.89 10.05
N PRO A 233 11.35 -30.23 10.73
CA PRO A 233 12.32 -29.36 10.06
C PRO A 233 13.04 -30.04 8.90
N GLY A 234 13.07 -29.37 7.75
CA GLY A 234 13.67 -29.85 6.50
C GLY A 234 12.74 -30.71 5.63
N THR A 235 11.56 -31.08 6.12
CA THR A 235 10.54 -31.85 5.37
C THR A 235 9.33 -30.99 5.03
N ASP A 236 8.57 -30.57 6.04
CA ASP A 236 7.34 -29.80 5.96
C ASP A 236 7.33 -28.60 6.92
N ASP A 237 8.50 -28.23 7.42
CA ASP A 237 8.77 -27.05 8.24
C ASP A 237 10.23 -26.60 8.11
N CYS A 238 10.56 -25.43 8.64
CA CYS A 238 11.94 -24.91 8.71
C CYS A 238 12.44 -24.86 10.16
N ALA A 239 13.71 -25.21 10.38
CA ALA A 239 14.34 -25.02 11.69
C ALA A 239 14.54 -23.53 12.02
N GLY A 240 14.81 -22.74 10.98
CA GLY A 240 14.82 -21.28 11.05
C GLY A 240 13.41 -20.74 11.25
N ARG A 241 13.30 -19.66 12.02
CA ARG A 241 12.06 -18.96 12.35
C ARG A 241 12.23 -17.48 12.04
N GLN A 242 11.13 -16.75 12.15
CA GLN A 242 11.04 -15.30 12.01
C GLN A 242 11.08 -14.82 10.55
N SER A 243 11.76 -13.69 10.29
CA SER A 243 11.88 -13.04 8.99
C SER A 243 10.52 -12.64 8.39
N GLY A 244 9.58 -12.21 9.24
CA GLY A 244 8.24 -11.79 8.79
C GLY A 244 8.30 -10.63 7.79
N ILE A 245 7.35 -10.58 6.86
CA ILE A 245 7.24 -9.55 5.83
C ILE A 245 6.08 -8.62 6.21
N TRP A 246 6.36 -7.68 7.11
CA TRP A 246 5.33 -6.93 7.84
C TRP A 246 5.28 -5.43 7.55
N GLY A 247 6.18 -4.93 6.71
CA GLY A 247 6.10 -3.57 6.16
C GLY A 247 4.72 -3.33 5.53
N ARG A 248 4.17 -2.14 5.69
CA ARG A 248 2.75 -1.84 5.41
C ARG A 248 2.33 -2.16 3.97
N GLY A 249 3.18 -1.83 3.01
CA GLY A 249 2.96 -2.16 1.60
C GLY A 249 3.05 -3.66 1.29
N GLY A 250 3.64 -4.46 2.17
CA GLY A 250 3.90 -5.87 1.93
C GLY A 250 4.89 -6.06 0.80
N ALA A 251 4.48 -6.80 -0.21
CA ALA A 251 5.21 -6.95 -1.47
C ALA A 251 4.98 -5.73 -2.37
N THR A 252 6.03 -5.22 -3.01
CA THR A 252 5.90 -4.15 -4.01
C THR A 252 6.24 -4.71 -5.39
N TRP A 253 5.63 -4.20 -6.44
CA TRP A 253 5.88 -4.64 -7.81
C TRP A 253 6.31 -3.48 -8.70
N SER A 254 7.35 -3.71 -9.50
CA SER A 254 7.85 -2.75 -10.47
C SER A 254 7.59 -3.25 -11.89
N ALA A 255 6.84 -2.48 -12.66
CA ALA A 255 6.67 -2.73 -14.08
C ALA A 255 7.98 -2.61 -14.86
N ALA A 256 8.89 -1.72 -14.42
CA ALA A 256 10.12 -1.41 -15.13
C ALA A 256 11.13 -2.57 -15.08
N THR A 257 11.21 -3.26 -13.93
CA THR A 257 12.07 -4.44 -13.76
C THR A 257 11.32 -5.75 -13.95
N ASN A 258 9.98 -5.71 -14.00
CA ASN A 258 9.08 -6.86 -13.98
C ASN A 258 9.34 -7.81 -12.78
N ARG A 259 9.55 -7.23 -11.60
CA ARG A 259 9.91 -7.94 -10.35
C ARG A 259 8.99 -7.56 -9.21
N VAL A 260 8.80 -8.52 -8.30
CA VAL A 260 8.24 -8.32 -6.97
C VAL A 260 9.37 -8.16 -5.96
N TYR A 261 9.25 -7.22 -5.02
CA TYR A 261 10.21 -7.01 -3.94
C TYR A 261 9.54 -7.21 -2.58
N ILE A 262 10.17 -8.00 -1.72
CA ILE A 262 9.78 -8.18 -0.32
C ILE A 262 10.94 -7.80 0.60
N ALA A 263 10.65 -7.18 1.73
CA ALA A 263 11.62 -6.86 2.77
C ALA A 263 11.31 -7.67 4.02
N THR A 264 12.30 -8.37 4.56
CA THR A 264 12.14 -9.30 5.69
C THR A 264 12.59 -8.67 6.99
N GLY A 265 11.90 -9.00 8.08
CA GLY A 265 12.31 -8.66 9.43
C GLY A 265 13.50 -9.49 9.91
N ASN A 266 13.75 -9.38 11.20
CA ASN A 266 14.79 -10.08 11.90
C ASN A 266 14.63 -11.61 11.73
N GLY A 267 15.72 -12.27 11.34
CA GLY A 267 15.87 -13.71 11.40
C GLY A 267 17.31 -14.10 11.10
N THR A 268 17.60 -15.40 11.03
CA THR A 268 18.93 -15.84 10.59
C THR A 268 19.15 -15.42 9.14
N PHE A 269 20.34 -14.89 8.85
CA PHE A 269 20.86 -14.76 7.50
C PHE A 269 22.09 -15.66 7.36
N ASN A 270 22.03 -16.62 6.43
CA ASN A 270 23.15 -17.53 6.14
C ASN A 270 23.37 -17.75 4.64
N ALA A 271 22.61 -17.07 3.77
CA ALA A 271 22.70 -17.24 2.33
C ALA A 271 24.10 -16.96 1.78
N ASN A 272 24.82 -15.99 2.37
CA ASN A 272 26.22 -15.68 2.03
C ASN A 272 27.23 -16.80 2.34
N THR A 273 26.81 -17.85 3.03
CA THR A 273 27.61 -19.05 3.31
C THR A 273 27.02 -20.31 2.67
N GLY A 274 26.10 -20.14 1.72
CA GLY A 274 25.45 -21.23 0.99
C GLY A 274 24.18 -21.78 1.66
N GLY A 275 23.63 -21.08 2.65
CA GLY A 275 22.33 -21.40 3.24
C GLY A 275 21.14 -20.77 2.50
N PHE A 276 19.96 -20.87 3.09
CA PHE A 276 18.67 -20.47 2.49
C PHE A 276 17.80 -19.61 3.42
N ASP A 277 18.43 -18.97 4.41
CA ASP A 277 17.76 -18.09 5.35
C ASP A 277 18.09 -16.63 5.04
N TRP A 278 17.03 -15.83 4.92
CA TRP A 278 17.05 -14.45 4.41
C TRP A 278 16.53 -13.43 5.43
N GLY A 279 17.02 -13.48 6.66
CA GLY A 279 16.74 -12.45 7.67
C GLY A 279 17.29 -11.07 7.27
N ASP A 280 16.58 -10.01 7.66
CA ASP A 280 16.93 -8.59 7.43
C ASP A 280 17.41 -8.31 6.00
N SER A 281 16.65 -8.75 5.01
CA SER A 281 17.02 -8.70 3.59
C SER A 281 15.89 -8.13 2.74
N VAL A 282 16.22 -7.57 1.57
CA VAL A 282 15.27 -7.32 0.49
C VAL A 282 15.51 -8.34 -0.60
N LEU A 283 14.46 -9.03 -1.03
CA LEU A 283 14.54 -10.07 -2.06
C LEU A 283 13.77 -9.61 -3.30
N ALA A 284 14.37 -9.80 -4.47
CA ALA A 284 13.70 -9.67 -5.75
C ALA A 284 13.22 -11.04 -6.26
N LEU A 285 11.96 -11.11 -6.64
CA LEU A 285 11.30 -12.29 -7.17
C LEU A 285 10.69 -11.97 -8.54
N ALA A 286 10.38 -12.99 -9.32
CA ALA A 286 9.62 -12.83 -10.55
C ALA A 286 8.20 -12.32 -10.25
N ALA A 287 7.50 -11.82 -11.27
CA ALA A 287 6.14 -11.31 -11.12
C ALA A 287 5.14 -12.37 -10.58
N ASP A 288 5.43 -13.66 -10.82
CA ASP A 288 4.68 -14.81 -10.28
C ASP A 288 5.16 -15.23 -8.87
N GLY A 289 6.01 -14.46 -8.21
CA GLY A 289 6.54 -14.74 -6.87
C GLY A 289 7.64 -15.82 -6.81
N THR A 290 8.07 -16.39 -7.95
CA THR A 290 9.14 -17.39 -7.95
C THR A 290 10.53 -16.77 -7.90
N GLY A 291 11.50 -17.50 -7.36
CA GLY A 291 12.92 -17.13 -7.38
C GLY A 291 13.65 -17.57 -8.65
N ALA A 292 14.98 -17.50 -8.66
CA ALA A 292 15.84 -18.00 -9.74
C ALA A 292 15.92 -19.53 -9.80
N GLY A 293 15.33 -20.23 -8.83
CA GLY A 293 15.43 -21.68 -8.65
C GLY A 293 16.42 -22.06 -7.54
N ASN A 294 16.40 -23.33 -7.11
CA ASN A 294 17.21 -23.86 -6.00
C ASN A 294 17.12 -23.05 -4.70
N GLY A 295 16.00 -22.38 -4.47
CA GLY A 295 15.78 -21.53 -3.30
C GLY A 295 16.40 -20.15 -3.35
N LEU A 296 17.05 -19.74 -4.44
CA LEU A 296 17.59 -18.39 -4.55
C LEU A 296 16.52 -17.41 -5.08
N PRO A 297 16.44 -16.17 -4.57
CA PRO A 297 15.72 -15.10 -5.23
C PRO A 297 16.41 -14.73 -6.56
N LEU A 298 15.77 -13.89 -7.38
CA LEU A 298 16.41 -13.35 -8.59
C LEU A 298 17.60 -12.47 -8.24
N ASP A 299 17.48 -11.70 -7.15
CA ASP A 299 18.53 -10.88 -6.57
C ASP A 299 18.21 -10.58 -5.10
N SER A 300 19.17 -10.06 -4.34
CA SER A 300 18.95 -9.68 -2.95
C SER A 300 19.86 -8.54 -2.49
N TYR A 301 19.33 -7.71 -1.60
CA TYR A 301 20.11 -6.78 -0.79
C TYR A 301 20.06 -7.21 0.67
N THR A 302 21.21 -7.31 1.33
CA THR A 302 21.31 -7.58 2.76
C THR A 302 22.32 -6.62 3.39
N PRO A 303 21.95 -5.76 4.37
CA PRO A 303 22.88 -4.86 5.02
C PRO A 303 24.07 -5.60 5.63
N SER A 304 25.27 -5.04 5.56
CA SER A 304 26.46 -5.66 6.16
C SER A 304 26.39 -5.80 7.69
N ASN A 305 25.48 -5.07 8.34
CA ASN A 305 25.19 -5.15 9.77
C ASN A 305 23.97 -6.03 10.11
N PHE A 306 23.52 -6.92 9.21
CA PHE A 306 22.35 -7.81 9.41
C PHE A 306 22.36 -8.50 10.79
N GLN A 307 23.53 -8.95 11.28
CA GLN A 307 23.62 -9.62 12.58
C GLN A 307 23.25 -8.69 13.75
N SER A 308 23.58 -7.40 13.63
CA SER A 308 23.19 -6.40 14.63
C SER A 308 21.69 -6.10 14.57
N LEU A 309 21.10 -6.11 13.38
CA LEU A 309 19.67 -5.92 13.19
C LEU A 309 18.90 -7.08 13.82
N GLN A 310 19.32 -8.31 13.52
CA GLN A 310 18.79 -9.54 14.10
C GLN A 310 18.83 -9.51 15.64
N ASN A 311 20.01 -9.23 16.20
CA ASN A 311 20.20 -9.22 17.66
C ASN A 311 19.38 -8.14 18.37
N GLY A 312 19.00 -7.07 17.67
CA GLY A 312 18.34 -5.90 18.23
C GLY A 312 16.84 -5.81 17.96
N ASP A 313 16.23 -6.81 17.30
CA ASP A 313 14.86 -6.69 16.74
C ASP A 313 14.71 -5.35 16.00
N THR A 314 15.66 -5.09 15.10
CA THR A 314 15.76 -3.85 14.34
C THR A 314 15.49 -4.11 12.87
N ASP A 315 14.30 -4.68 12.62
CA ASP A 315 13.84 -5.14 11.31
C ASP A 315 14.09 -4.15 10.18
N LEU A 316 14.81 -4.63 9.17
CA LEU A 316 14.83 -4.01 7.86
C LEU A 316 13.43 -4.01 7.24
N GLY A 317 12.71 -5.14 7.30
CA GLY A 317 11.37 -5.34 6.73
C GLY A 317 10.22 -4.65 7.42
N SER A 318 10.49 -3.70 8.31
CA SER A 318 9.48 -2.82 8.93
C SER A 318 8.85 -1.83 7.96
N VAL A 319 9.49 -1.61 6.81
CA VAL A 319 9.02 -0.78 5.71
C VAL A 319 9.16 -1.57 4.41
N SER A 320 8.20 -1.44 3.49
CA SER A 320 8.32 -2.08 2.18
C SER A 320 9.14 -1.22 1.23
N MET A 321 9.84 -1.85 0.28
CA MET A 321 10.65 -1.16 -0.73
C MET A 321 9.85 -0.07 -1.45
N ALA A 322 10.36 1.16 -1.44
CA ALA A 322 9.80 2.25 -2.24
C ALA A 322 10.51 2.30 -3.60
N ILE A 323 9.79 2.17 -4.70
CA ILE A 323 10.36 2.22 -6.06
C ILE A 323 10.43 3.68 -6.53
N LEU A 324 11.62 4.15 -6.93
CA LEU A 324 11.88 5.55 -7.23
C LEU A 324 12.16 5.76 -8.73
N PRO A 325 11.38 6.61 -9.41
CA PRO A 325 11.74 7.10 -10.75
C PRO A 325 13.03 7.93 -10.68
N VAL A 326 14.05 7.53 -11.43
CA VAL A 326 15.35 8.23 -11.43
C VAL A 326 15.33 9.47 -12.33
N PRO A 327 16.09 10.53 -11.99
CA PRO A 327 16.29 11.68 -12.87
C PRO A 327 16.97 11.28 -14.19
N VAL A 328 16.67 12.01 -15.27
CA VAL A 328 17.35 11.84 -16.56
C VAL A 328 18.85 12.02 -16.39
N GLY A 329 19.64 11.10 -16.95
CA GLY A 329 21.10 11.13 -16.88
C GLY A 329 21.68 10.30 -15.73
N SER A 330 20.84 9.71 -14.86
CA SER A 330 21.26 8.75 -13.84
C SER A 330 22.07 7.60 -14.44
N THR A 331 23.12 7.18 -13.76
CA THR A 331 23.89 5.96 -14.09
C THR A 331 23.18 4.67 -13.68
N VAL A 332 22.17 4.77 -12.81
CA VAL A 332 21.32 3.67 -12.35
C VAL A 332 19.94 3.81 -12.99
N ALA A 333 19.46 2.77 -13.66
CA ALA A 333 18.21 2.82 -14.42
C ALA A 333 16.98 2.56 -13.53
N HIS A 334 17.09 1.60 -12.61
CA HIS A 334 16.02 1.22 -11.70
C HIS A 334 16.46 1.36 -10.26
N LEU A 335 15.76 2.18 -9.47
CA LEU A 335 16.17 2.53 -8.12
C LEU A 335 15.08 2.18 -7.11
N GLY A 336 15.50 1.58 -6.00
CA GLY A 336 14.68 1.35 -4.82
C GLY A 336 15.21 2.11 -3.62
N MET A 337 14.32 2.44 -2.68
CA MET A 337 14.68 2.90 -1.36
C MET A 337 14.12 1.96 -0.29
N GLN A 338 15.02 1.39 0.51
CA GLN A 338 14.68 0.60 1.68
C GLN A 338 14.89 1.41 2.95
N ALA A 339 13.88 1.45 3.82
CA ALA A 339 13.99 1.97 5.18
C ALA A 339 13.84 0.84 6.21
N GLY A 340 14.10 1.11 7.49
CA GLY A 340 13.96 0.10 8.54
C GLY A 340 13.84 0.67 9.95
N LYS A 341 13.59 -0.20 10.93
CA LYS A 341 13.50 0.13 12.36
C LYS A 341 14.78 0.79 12.88
N ASP A 342 15.89 0.65 12.15
CA ASP A 342 17.20 1.22 12.43
C ASP A 342 17.31 2.72 12.12
N GLY A 343 16.27 3.31 11.52
CA GLY A 343 16.22 4.74 11.22
C GLY A 343 17.16 5.14 10.09
N LYS A 344 17.40 4.24 9.14
CA LYS A 344 18.22 4.50 7.94
C LYS A 344 17.38 4.48 6.67
N LEU A 345 17.81 5.25 5.67
CA LEU A 345 17.34 5.19 4.28
C LEU A 345 18.49 4.68 3.40
N ARG A 346 18.21 3.65 2.59
CA ARG A 346 19.17 3.00 1.70
C ARG A 346 18.69 3.13 0.27
N LEU A 347 19.51 3.68 -0.62
CA LEU A 347 19.29 3.59 -2.06
C LEU A 347 19.94 2.33 -2.61
N ILE A 348 19.18 1.56 -3.39
CA ILE A 348 19.58 0.25 -3.90
C ILE A 348 19.35 0.22 -5.41
N ASP A 349 20.37 -0.17 -6.18
CA ASP A 349 20.24 -0.45 -7.61
C ASP A 349 19.39 -1.71 -7.79
N LEU A 350 18.24 -1.61 -8.46
CA LEU A 350 17.34 -2.74 -8.62
C LEU A 350 17.76 -3.69 -9.76
N ASP A 351 18.76 -3.30 -10.55
CA ASP A 351 19.38 -4.14 -11.58
C ASP A 351 20.53 -5.01 -11.02
N ASP A 352 21.17 -4.56 -9.93
CA ASP A 352 22.21 -5.29 -9.18
C ASP A 352 22.14 -4.91 -7.68
N MET A 353 21.23 -5.55 -6.94
CA MET A 353 20.86 -5.15 -5.58
C MET A 353 21.99 -5.31 -4.57
N SER A 354 22.92 -6.23 -4.83
CA SER A 354 24.09 -6.45 -3.98
C SER A 354 25.34 -5.69 -4.43
N GLY A 355 25.30 -5.08 -5.63
CA GLY A 355 26.47 -4.51 -6.30
C GLY A 355 27.54 -5.54 -6.67
N GLN A 356 27.20 -6.83 -6.66
CA GLN A 356 28.11 -7.96 -6.84
C GLN A 356 27.61 -8.96 -7.89
N GLY A 357 26.55 -8.62 -8.63
CA GLY A 357 26.05 -9.39 -9.77
C GLY A 357 25.19 -10.59 -9.39
N GLY A 358 24.48 -10.54 -8.26
CA GLY A 358 23.53 -11.58 -7.86
C GLY A 358 23.18 -11.60 -6.36
N PRO A 359 22.33 -12.55 -5.93
CA PRO A 359 21.86 -12.64 -4.55
C PRO A 359 22.92 -13.24 -3.62
N ALA A 360 22.60 -13.31 -2.32
CA ALA A 360 23.42 -13.92 -1.27
C ALA A 360 24.72 -13.17 -0.94
N HIS A 361 24.80 -11.89 -1.30
CA HIS A 361 25.88 -11.00 -0.92
C HIS A 361 25.39 -9.99 0.13
N VAL A 362 26.32 -9.31 0.80
CA VAL A 362 26.00 -8.24 1.75
C VAL A 362 26.49 -6.89 1.26
N GLY A 363 25.82 -5.81 1.66
CA GLY A 363 26.03 -4.46 1.17
C GLY A 363 25.33 -4.23 -0.17
N GLY A 364 25.83 -3.25 -0.94
CA GLY A 364 25.28 -2.89 -2.25
C GLY A 364 24.51 -1.57 -2.27
N GLU A 365 24.29 -0.94 -1.11
CA GLU A 365 23.63 0.36 -1.10
C GLU A 365 24.48 1.45 -1.79
N ILE A 366 23.86 2.18 -2.73
CA ILE A 366 24.44 3.34 -3.42
C ILE A 366 24.60 4.50 -2.43
N GLN A 367 23.64 4.62 -1.51
CA GLN A 367 23.61 5.65 -0.49
C GLN A 367 23.01 5.10 0.79
N LEU A 368 23.62 5.46 1.92
CA LEU A 368 23.09 5.21 3.26
C LEU A 368 23.03 6.53 4.03
N ILE A 369 21.84 6.98 4.41
CA ILE A 369 21.65 8.17 5.24
C ILE A 369 20.75 7.87 6.44
N ASP A 370 20.83 8.70 7.47
CA ASP A 370 19.85 8.70 8.55
C ASP A 370 18.49 9.22 8.04
N VAL A 371 17.42 8.68 8.59
CA VAL A 371 16.08 9.27 8.46
C VAL A 371 16.15 10.70 9.01
N PRO A 372 15.85 11.74 8.21
CA PRO A 372 16.10 13.13 8.57
C PRO A 372 15.55 13.59 9.92
N GLN A 373 14.37 13.10 10.30
CA GLN A 373 13.71 13.44 11.56
C GLN A 373 14.17 12.60 12.75
N GLY A 374 15.10 11.66 12.57
CA GLY A 374 15.46 10.66 13.57
C GLY A 374 14.48 9.48 13.60
N GLY A 375 14.41 8.77 14.72
CA GLY A 375 13.50 7.64 14.89
C GLY A 375 14.10 6.38 15.54
N ASN A 376 15.40 6.38 15.87
CA ASN A 376 16.09 5.18 16.37
C ASN A 376 16.27 5.15 17.91
N GLY A 377 15.78 6.16 18.64
CA GLY A 377 16.00 6.30 20.09
C GLY A 377 15.04 5.51 20.97
N PHE A 378 13.79 5.33 20.55
CA PHE A 378 12.75 4.61 21.31
C PHE A 378 11.92 3.71 20.40
N PRO A 379 11.32 2.62 20.92
CA PRO A 379 10.48 1.75 20.11
C PRO A 379 9.36 2.49 19.36
N GLY A 380 8.72 3.49 19.98
CA GLY A 380 7.63 4.26 19.34
C GLY A 380 8.05 5.12 18.16
N ASP A 381 9.34 5.40 18.02
CA ASP A 381 9.87 6.39 17.07
C ASP A 381 10.37 5.78 15.75
N ARG A 382 10.50 4.44 15.73
CA ARG A 382 11.07 3.67 14.61
C ARG A 382 10.24 3.78 13.34
N MET A 383 10.89 3.74 12.17
CA MET A 383 10.20 3.69 10.88
C MET A 383 9.34 2.44 10.77
N ARG A 384 8.05 2.61 10.56
CA ARG A 384 7.07 1.55 10.26
C ARG A 384 6.09 1.95 9.17
N GLU A 385 6.11 3.22 8.80
CA GLU A 385 5.22 3.86 7.87
C GLU A 385 5.75 3.68 6.46
N GLN A 386 4.86 3.40 5.51
CA GLN A 386 5.25 3.35 4.11
C GLN A 386 5.54 4.77 3.61
N PRO A 387 6.72 5.06 3.05
CA PRO A 387 6.99 6.35 2.43
C PRO A 387 6.13 6.58 1.20
N ALA A 388 5.75 7.84 0.95
CA ALA A 388 5.13 8.23 -0.31
C ALA A 388 6.20 8.62 -1.33
N VAL A 389 6.03 8.21 -2.59
CA VAL A 389 6.89 8.56 -3.72
C VAL A 389 6.08 9.42 -4.69
N TRP A 390 6.57 10.62 -4.97
CA TRP A 390 5.87 11.59 -5.80
C TRP A 390 6.78 12.16 -6.87
N VAL A 391 6.29 12.24 -8.11
CA VAL A 391 6.95 13.01 -9.16
C VAL A 391 6.25 14.34 -9.28
N ASN A 392 6.97 15.42 -8.99
CA ASN A 392 6.44 16.77 -9.10
C ASN A 392 6.08 17.07 -10.57
N PRO A 393 4.81 17.32 -10.92
CA PRO A 393 4.40 17.54 -12.30
C PRO A 393 4.94 18.86 -12.89
N SER A 394 5.42 19.79 -12.05
CA SER A 394 5.94 21.09 -12.52
C SER A 394 7.38 21.03 -13.04
N ASP A 395 8.22 20.17 -12.46
CA ASP A 395 9.66 20.09 -12.80
C ASP A 395 10.18 18.65 -13.00
N HIS A 396 9.30 17.65 -12.89
CA HIS A 396 9.60 16.23 -12.99
C HIS A 396 10.61 15.71 -11.95
N SER A 397 10.84 16.44 -10.86
CA SER A 397 11.67 15.94 -9.77
C SER A 397 10.95 14.86 -8.97
N THR A 398 11.69 13.80 -8.62
CA THR A 398 11.19 12.73 -7.75
C THR A 398 11.41 13.12 -6.29
N TRP A 399 10.39 12.91 -5.47
CA TRP A 399 10.37 13.17 -4.04
C TRP A 399 9.97 11.93 -3.26
N VAL A 400 10.52 11.83 -2.06
CA VAL A 400 10.15 10.83 -1.06
C VAL A 400 9.71 11.55 0.21
N PHE A 401 8.54 11.17 0.71
CA PHE A 401 8.01 11.65 1.99
C PHE A 401 8.05 10.51 3.00
N ALA A 402 8.89 10.67 4.02
CA ALA A 402 9.13 9.66 5.04
C ALA A 402 8.58 10.15 6.39
N GLY A 403 7.61 9.43 6.93
CA GLY A 403 7.03 9.66 8.26
C GLY A 403 7.48 8.60 9.26
N ASN A 404 7.50 8.95 10.55
CA ASN A 404 7.59 8.02 11.68
C ASN A 404 7.11 8.68 12.98
N GLY A 405 7.27 7.98 14.11
CA GLY A 405 6.93 8.51 15.44
C GLY A 405 7.74 9.75 15.88
N SER A 406 8.83 10.07 15.18
CA SER A 406 9.66 11.26 15.43
C SER A 406 9.41 12.42 14.48
N GLY A 407 8.56 12.28 13.46
CA GLY A 407 8.32 13.37 12.52
C GLY A 407 7.97 12.97 11.09
N LEU A 408 8.03 13.96 10.20
CA LEU A 408 7.82 13.83 8.76
C LEU A 408 8.88 14.63 8.01
N SER A 409 9.43 14.08 6.93
CA SER A 409 10.43 14.76 6.10
C SER A 409 10.19 14.58 4.61
N GLY A 410 10.55 15.60 3.84
CA GLY A 410 10.58 15.59 2.38
C GLY A 410 12.01 15.55 1.87
N LEU A 411 12.32 14.52 1.10
CA LEU A 411 13.61 14.34 0.43
C LEU A 411 13.39 14.42 -1.08
N GLN A 412 14.29 15.10 -1.78
CA GLN A 412 14.30 15.11 -3.24
C GLN A 412 15.41 14.19 -3.73
N LEU A 413 15.10 13.39 -4.75
CA LEU A 413 16.07 12.58 -5.47
C LEU A 413 16.74 13.44 -6.55
N GLY A 414 18.05 13.63 -6.41
CA GLY A 414 18.90 14.27 -7.40
C GLY A 414 19.99 13.34 -7.89
N LEU A 415 20.94 13.91 -8.64
CA LEU A 415 22.17 13.24 -9.04
C LEU A 415 23.36 13.90 -8.36
N ASP A 416 24.35 13.10 -7.96
CA ASP A 416 25.63 13.60 -7.46
C ASP A 416 26.57 14.03 -8.61
N GLY A 417 27.80 14.44 -8.27
CA GLY A 417 28.80 14.88 -9.27
C GLY A 417 29.27 13.81 -10.27
N SER A 418 28.92 12.54 -10.04
CA SER A 418 29.20 11.39 -10.90
C SER A 418 27.93 10.83 -11.57
N ASN A 419 26.81 11.55 -11.49
CA ASN A 419 25.50 11.12 -11.96
C ASN A 419 24.91 9.90 -11.23
N HIS A 420 25.38 9.58 -10.02
CA HIS A 420 24.69 8.58 -9.18
C HIS A 420 23.46 9.21 -8.52
N PRO A 421 22.36 8.46 -8.39
CA PRO A 421 21.19 8.94 -7.66
C PRO A 421 21.51 9.16 -6.18
N ALA A 422 21.07 10.29 -5.64
CA ALA A 422 21.24 10.63 -4.22
C ALA A 422 20.01 11.37 -3.67
N LEU A 423 19.50 10.91 -2.53
CA LEU A 423 18.47 11.59 -1.77
C LEU A 423 19.09 12.74 -0.96
N THR A 424 18.48 13.91 -1.07
CA THR A 424 18.81 15.10 -0.30
C THR A 424 17.58 15.57 0.46
N MET A 425 17.70 15.71 1.78
CA MET A 425 16.65 16.32 2.61
C MET A 425 16.42 17.76 2.17
N ARG A 426 15.15 18.12 1.92
CA ARG A 426 14.74 19.48 1.57
C ARG A 426 14.08 20.19 2.75
N TRP A 427 13.32 19.45 3.53
CA TRP A 427 12.71 19.92 4.77
C TRP A 427 12.47 18.74 5.71
N SER A 428 12.39 19.02 7.01
CA SER A 428 12.01 18.06 8.04
C SER A 428 11.19 18.73 9.13
N ARG A 429 10.26 17.98 9.69
CA ARG A 429 9.42 18.36 10.83
C ARG A 429 9.61 17.35 11.93
N THR A 430 10.41 17.70 12.92
CA THR A 430 10.90 16.79 13.94
C THR A 430 10.10 16.87 15.23
N GLY A 431 10.19 15.82 16.05
CA GLY A 431 9.52 15.69 17.33
C GLY A 431 8.20 14.92 17.23
N SER A 432 7.83 14.26 18.32
CA SER A 432 6.64 13.41 18.38
C SER A 432 5.32 14.14 18.15
N SER A 433 5.28 15.47 18.33
CA SER A 433 4.15 16.32 17.93
C SER A 433 3.98 16.48 16.42
N ASN A 434 4.95 16.01 15.62
CA ASN A 434 4.90 15.92 14.17
C ASN A 434 4.93 14.45 13.69
N ALA A 435 4.67 13.49 14.58
CA ALA A 435 4.59 12.08 14.21
C ALA A 435 3.57 11.87 13.09
N SER A 436 3.84 10.91 12.21
CA SER A 436 3.08 10.68 10.98
C SER A 436 2.78 9.20 10.84
N THR A 437 1.58 8.85 10.36
CA THR A 437 1.32 7.55 9.71
C THR A 437 1.85 7.55 8.28
N SER A 438 1.65 6.47 7.51
CA SER A 438 2.07 6.43 6.09
C SER A 438 1.43 7.59 5.31
N PRO A 439 2.24 8.51 4.75
CA PRO A 439 1.70 9.63 4.00
C PRO A 439 1.16 9.21 2.64
N ILE A 440 0.35 10.08 2.04
CA ILE A 440 -0.08 10.01 0.63
C ILE A 440 0.09 11.36 -0.05
N VAL A 441 0.19 11.36 -1.38
CA VAL A 441 0.17 12.57 -2.18
C VAL A 441 -0.98 12.51 -3.18
N ALA A 442 -1.73 13.59 -3.29
CA ALA A 442 -2.78 13.74 -4.29
C ALA A 442 -2.90 15.21 -4.68
N ASN A 443 -2.99 15.49 -5.99
CA ASN A 443 -3.14 16.83 -6.56
C ASN A 443 -2.17 17.88 -5.97
N GLY A 444 -0.88 17.51 -5.84
CA GLY A 444 0.17 18.39 -5.34
C GLY A 444 0.09 18.72 -3.85
N VAL A 445 -0.60 17.91 -3.05
CA VAL A 445 -0.70 18.06 -1.59
C VAL A 445 -0.32 16.75 -0.91
N LEU A 446 0.46 16.85 0.16
CA LEU A 446 0.90 15.73 1.00
C LEU A 446 -0.02 15.59 2.22
N TYR A 447 -0.57 14.40 2.47
CA TYR A 447 -1.48 14.14 3.59
C TYR A 447 -0.95 13.02 4.48
N HIS A 448 -1.16 13.14 5.79
CA HIS A 448 -0.91 12.06 6.76
C HIS A 448 -1.81 12.22 7.98
N ALA A 449 -1.95 11.17 8.79
CA ALA A 449 -2.60 11.28 10.09
C ALA A 449 -1.56 11.26 11.21
N GLY A 450 -1.79 12.05 12.25
CA GLY A 450 -0.86 12.16 13.37
C GLY A 450 -1.25 13.27 14.35
N PRO A 451 -0.40 13.54 15.36
CA PRO A 451 -0.63 14.65 16.28
C PRO A 451 -0.72 16.00 15.56
N CYS A 452 -1.67 16.84 16.00
CA CYS A 452 -1.88 18.17 15.45
C CYS A 452 -1.59 19.27 16.48
N ALA A 453 -1.42 20.51 16.00
CA ALA A 453 -0.88 21.63 16.77
C ALA A 453 -1.74 22.04 17.98
N ASP A 454 -3.05 21.81 17.92
CA ASP A 454 -4.00 22.08 18.99
C ASP A 454 -4.21 20.89 19.96
N GLY A 455 -3.38 19.86 19.83
CA GLY A 455 -3.48 18.59 20.56
C GLY A 455 -4.34 17.56 19.83
N GLY A 456 -4.41 16.33 20.34
CA GLY A 456 -5.18 15.26 19.70
C GLY A 456 -4.55 14.72 18.41
N ILE A 457 -5.34 14.00 17.62
CA ILE A 457 -4.93 13.40 16.33
C ILE A 457 -5.80 13.98 15.22
N CYS A 458 -5.19 14.37 14.12
CA CYS A 458 -5.85 14.91 12.94
C CYS A 458 -5.30 14.27 11.67
N VAL A 459 -5.99 14.45 10.54
CA VAL A 459 -5.34 14.41 9.23
C VAL A 459 -4.79 15.79 8.93
N THR A 460 -3.52 15.88 8.54
CA THR A 460 -2.87 17.13 8.17
C THR A 460 -2.44 17.10 6.72
N ALA A 461 -2.70 18.20 6.02
CA ALA A 461 -2.28 18.45 4.65
C ALA A 461 -1.10 19.43 4.64
N HIS A 462 -0.12 19.15 3.80
CA HIS A 462 1.12 19.91 3.67
C HIS A 462 1.40 20.27 2.22
N ASP A 463 2.09 21.39 2.03
CA ASP A 463 2.81 21.66 0.78
C ASP A 463 3.98 20.67 0.67
N PRO A 464 4.02 19.80 -0.36
CA PRO A 464 5.08 18.82 -0.52
C PRO A 464 6.48 19.43 -0.66
N LEU A 465 6.60 20.67 -1.15
CA LEU A 465 7.90 21.30 -1.44
C LEU A 465 8.54 21.96 -0.22
N SER A 466 7.72 22.46 0.72
CA SER A 466 8.16 23.21 1.89
C SER A 466 7.92 22.49 3.22
N GLY A 467 6.93 21.58 3.28
CA GLY A 467 6.46 20.94 4.52
C GLY A 467 5.48 21.80 5.33
N ASP A 468 5.13 22.99 4.84
CA ASP A 468 4.20 23.90 5.49
C ASP A 468 2.81 23.29 5.62
N VAL A 469 2.14 23.50 6.76
CA VAL A 469 0.74 23.05 6.94
C VAL A 469 -0.17 23.90 6.06
N LEU A 470 -0.97 23.24 5.22
CA LEU A 470 -2.03 23.88 4.43
C LEU A 470 -3.39 23.75 5.10
N TRP A 471 -3.63 22.64 5.81
CA TRP A 471 -4.90 22.34 6.46
C TRP A 471 -4.74 21.24 7.51
N SER A 472 -5.61 21.24 8.51
CA SER A 472 -5.79 20.13 9.46
C SER A 472 -7.29 19.85 9.62
N SER A 473 -7.64 18.57 9.72
CA SER A 473 -9.00 18.15 10.03
C SER A 473 -9.38 18.48 11.48
N PRO A 474 -10.68 18.47 11.82
CA PRO A 474 -11.11 18.23 13.20
C PRO A 474 -10.48 16.95 13.77
N HIS A 475 -10.45 16.84 15.10
CA HIS A 475 -9.87 15.68 15.78
C HIS A 475 -10.59 14.38 15.39
N ILE A 476 -9.78 13.38 15.07
CA ILE A 476 -10.19 11.99 14.88
C ILE A 476 -9.78 11.15 16.11
N GLY A 477 -10.14 9.87 16.14
CA GLY A 477 -9.63 8.96 17.16
C GLY A 477 -8.14 8.65 17.00
N ASN A 478 -7.57 7.97 17.99
CA ASN A 478 -6.16 7.58 17.95
C ASN A 478 -5.86 6.69 16.74
N VAL A 479 -4.70 6.91 16.12
CA VAL A 479 -4.17 6.08 15.04
C VAL A 479 -2.99 5.24 15.53
N HIS A 480 -2.77 4.12 14.87
CA HIS A 480 -1.63 3.24 15.01
C HIS A 480 -0.96 3.12 13.64
N TRP A 481 -1.49 2.27 12.75
CA TRP A 481 -0.95 2.11 11.39
C TRP A 481 -1.95 2.42 10.27
N GLN A 482 -3.12 2.97 10.61
CA GLN A 482 -4.09 3.46 9.63
C GLN A 482 -3.44 4.52 8.75
N SER A 483 -3.67 4.43 7.44
CA SER A 483 -3.16 5.39 6.47
C SER A 483 -4.34 6.01 5.72
N PRO A 484 -4.31 7.32 5.43
CA PRO A 484 -5.35 7.95 4.65
C PRO A 484 -5.34 7.45 3.20
N ILE A 485 -6.47 7.59 2.51
CA ILE A 485 -6.56 7.57 1.04
C ILE A 485 -7.25 8.84 0.56
N LEU A 486 -6.95 9.30 -0.66
CA LEU A 486 -7.65 10.42 -1.27
C LEU A 486 -8.02 10.06 -2.71
N VAL A 487 -9.33 9.99 -2.96
CA VAL A 487 -9.91 9.52 -4.22
C VAL A 487 -11.29 10.13 -4.39
N ASP A 488 -11.68 10.40 -5.63
CA ASP A 488 -13.00 10.93 -5.97
C ASP A 488 -13.37 12.20 -5.18
N GLY A 489 -12.40 13.11 -5.02
CA GLY A 489 -12.61 14.38 -4.33
C GLY A 489 -12.89 14.25 -2.83
N ALA A 490 -12.52 13.12 -2.21
CA ALA A 490 -12.71 12.88 -0.78
C ALA A 490 -11.48 12.21 -0.15
N LEU A 491 -11.17 12.64 1.07
CA LEU A 491 -10.14 12.09 1.94
C LEU A 491 -10.80 11.14 2.95
N TYR A 492 -10.29 9.92 3.06
CA TYR A 492 -10.78 8.89 3.98
C TYR A 492 -9.67 8.41 4.91
N VAL A 493 -10.00 8.16 6.17
CA VAL A 493 -9.07 7.57 7.15
C VAL A 493 -9.84 6.81 8.23
N THR A 494 -9.29 5.70 8.70
CA THR A 494 -9.83 4.97 9.86
C THR A 494 -9.08 5.31 11.14
N ASP A 495 -9.70 5.05 12.29
CA ASP A 495 -9.03 5.15 13.59
C ASP A 495 -9.22 3.89 14.46
N ASN A 496 -8.48 3.81 15.56
CA ASN A 496 -8.55 2.70 16.51
C ASN A 496 -9.84 2.69 17.36
N ASN A 497 -10.67 3.73 17.29
CA ASN A 497 -11.97 3.76 17.93
C ASN A 497 -13.06 3.08 17.07
N GLY A 498 -12.67 2.42 15.97
CA GLY A 498 -13.60 1.77 15.07
C GLY A 498 -14.42 2.77 14.27
N LYS A 499 -13.81 3.91 13.88
CA LYS A 499 -14.45 4.90 13.02
C LYS A 499 -13.79 4.96 11.65
N LEU A 500 -14.61 5.26 10.66
CA LEU A 500 -14.19 5.77 9.35
C LEU A 500 -14.54 7.24 9.28
N TRP A 501 -13.58 8.07 8.89
CA TRP A 501 -13.74 9.50 8.66
C TRP A 501 -13.74 9.79 7.17
N LYS A 502 -14.52 10.78 6.76
CA LYS A 502 -14.55 11.31 5.41
C LYS A 502 -14.51 12.83 5.48
N PHE A 503 -13.56 13.43 4.79
CA PHE A 503 -13.48 14.87 4.58
C PHE A 503 -13.62 15.16 3.08
N ALA A 504 -14.58 16.01 2.74
CA ALA A 504 -14.82 16.41 1.36
C ALA A 504 -15.29 17.86 1.34
N LEU A 505 -15.33 18.48 0.16
CA LEU A 505 -16.03 19.75 0.00
C LEU A 505 -17.49 19.53 0.44
N PRO A 506 -18.10 20.47 1.19
CA PRO A 506 -19.51 20.45 1.48
C PRO A 506 -20.27 20.21 0.17
N ALA A 507 -21.39 19.51 0.25
CA ALA A 507 -22.36 19.56 -0.82
C ALA A 507 -22.88 21.00 -0.93
N GLY A 508 -22.09 21.86 -1.57
CA GLY A 508 -22.53 23.17 -2.00
C GLY A 508 -23.49 22.93 -3.14
N ASP A 509 -24.60 23.66 -3.12
CA ASP A 509 -25.46 23.86 -4.27
C ASP A 509 -24.62 23.80 -5.54
N VAL A 510 -24.89 22.82 -6.39
CA VAL A 510 -24.68 23.00 -7.82
C VAL A 510 -25.61 24.15 -8.18
N ILE A 511 -25.21 25.39 -7.85
CA ILE A 511 -25.72 26.56 -8.54
C ILE A 511 -25.30 26.27 -9.96
N PHE A 512 -26.30 25.87 -10.74
CA PHE A 512 -26.24 25.73 -12.18
C PHE A 512 -25.24 26.74 -12.75
N ARG A 513 -24.02 26.29 -13.01
CA ARG A 513 -23.11 26.97 -13.95
C ARG A 513 -23.51 26.56 -15.37
N ASN A 514 -24.81 26.55 -15.64
CA ASN A 514 -25.36 26.64 -16.97
C ASN A 514 -26.10 27.96 -17.01
N GLY A 515 -25.34 29.03 -17.25
CA GLY A 515 -25.92 30.27 -17.70
C GLY A 515 -26.60 30.02 -19.04
N PHE A 516 -27.92 29.82 -19.00
CA PHE A 516 -28.86 30.21 -20.04
C PHE A 516 -30.24 30.38 -19.38
N ASP A 517 -30.44 31.54 -18.74
CA ASP A 517 -31.77 32.13 -18.70
C ASP A 517 -32.17 32.46 -20.15
N GLY A 518 -32.89 31.53 -20.76
CA GLY A 518 -33.59 31.70 -22.03
C GLY A 518 -35.08 31.57 -21.78
N ALA A 519 -35.71 32.67 -21.39
CA ALA A 519 -37.16 32.83 -21.31
C ALA A 519 -37.86 32.35 -22.60
N VAL A 520 -38.99 31.65 -22.49
CA VAL A 520 -40.23 31.97 -23.22
C VAL A 520 -41.44 31.47 -22.41
N ARG A 521 -42.49 32.30 -22.44
CA ARG A 521 -43.85 32.12 -21.91
C ARG A 521 -44.59 30.91 -22.46
#